data_AF-R0CWW1-F1
#
_entry.id   AF-R0CWW1-F1
#
_cell.length_a   1.000
_cell.length_b   1.000
_cell.length_c   1.000
_cell.angle_alpha   90.00
_cell.angle_beta   90.00
_cell.angle_gamma   90.00
#
_symmetry.space_group_name_H-M   'P 1'
#
loop_
_entity.id
_entity.type
_entity.pdbx_description
1 polymer ?
#
loop_
_entity_poly.entity_id
_entity_poly.type
_entity_poly.pdbx_seq_one_letter_code
_entity_poly.pdbx_strand_id
1 'polypeptide(L)'
;MAMDSSLSAQLESVLRKAAGDGTALASMTIDYAGEAESQTLSSKAWVERATRSLVFAQGELRRADGALAASASAVFRRSGD
;
A
#
# COMPACT_ATOMS: atom_id res chain seq x y z
N MET A 1 -11.09 -20.45 -5.95
CA MET A 1 -10.44 -19.45 -6.82
C MET A 1 -9.96 -18.32 -5.94
N ALA A 2 -8.65 -18.15 -5.76
CA ALA A 2 -8.14 -16.90 -5.19
C ALA A 2 -8.45 -15.81 -6.22
N MET A 3 -9.29 -14.82 -5.88
CA MET A 3 -9.44 -13.66 -6.76
C MET A 3 -8.07 -12.99 -6.85
N ASP A 4 -7.56 -12.78 -8.07
CA ASP A 4 -6.47 -11.84 -8.29
C ASP A 4 -6.96 -10.49 -7.74
N SER A 5 -6.41 -10.07 -6.60
CA SER A 5 -6.79 -8.80 -5.99
C SER A 5 -6.17 -7.68 -6.82
N SER A 6 -6.94 -6.62 -7.08
CA SER A 6 -6.43 -5.48 -7.85
C SER A 6 -5.16 -4.91 -7.23
N LEU A 7 -4.31 -4.26 -8.02
CA LEU A 7 -3.11 -3.57 -7.51
C LEU A 7 -3.47 -2.62 -6.36
N SER A 8 -4.61 -1.93 -6.46
CA SER A 8 -5.12 -1.06 -5.40
C SER A 8 -5.46 -1.81 -4.10
N ALA A 9 -6.11 -2.96 -4.18
CA ALA A 9 -6.45 -3.77 -3.01
C ALA A 9 -5.19 -4.37 -2.35
N GLN A 10 -4.22 -4.80 -3.16
CA GLN A 10 -2.92 -5.29 -2.67
C GLN A 10 -2.12 -4.17 -1.98
N LEU A 11 -2.05 -2.99 -2.58
CA LEU A 11 -1.39 -1.81 -2.00
C LEU A 11 -2.05 -1.39 -0.69
N GLU A 12 -3.38 -1.29 -0.66
CA GLU A 12 -4.09 -0.95 0.57
C GLU A 12 -3.81 -1.96 1.69
N SER A 13 -3.81 -3.26 1.37
CA SER A 13 -3.52 -4.32 2.34
C SER A 13 -2.12 -4.20 2.93
N VAL A 14 -1.08 -4.01 2.11
CA VAL A 14 0.31 -3.89 2.59
C VAL A 14 0.53 -2.57 3.34
N LEU A 15 -0.10 -1.48 2.91
CA LEU A 15 -0.05 -0.19 3.60
C LEU A 15 -0.74 -0.22 4.96
N ARG A 16 -1.90 -0.89 5.09
CA ARG A 16 -2.58 -1.09 6.37
C ARG A 16 -1.71 -1.86 7.36
N LYS A 17 -1.03 -2.91 6.88
CA LYS A 17 -0.08 -3.67 7.70
C LYS A 17 1.09 -2.79 8.18
N ALA A 18 1.62 -1.93 7.31
CA ALA A 18 2.70 -1.01 7.68
C ALA A 18 2.24 0.10 8.64
N ALA A 19 1.01 0.60 8.50
CA ALA A 19 0.46 1.65 9.37
C ALA A 19 0.17 1.16 10.79
N GLY A 20 -0.12 -0.13 10.93
CA GLY A 20 -0.42 -0.78 12.21
C GLY A 20 -1.89 -0.70 12.61
N ASP A 21 -2.26 -1.51 13.60
CA ASP A 21 -3.61 -1.60 14.13
C ASP A 21 -4.08 -0.28 14.76
N GLY A 22 -5.39 -0.09 14.86
CA GLY A 22 -5.97 1.14 15.41
C GLY A 22 -5.82 2.37 14.52
N THR A 23 -5.40 2.17 13.25
CA THR A 23 -5.35 3.22 12.24
C THR A 23 -6.46 3.07 11.20
N ALA A 24 -6.98 4.18 10.71
CA ALA A 24 -8.01 4.25 9.67
C ALA A 24 -7.46 4.98 8.44
N LEU A 25 -7.56 4.37 7.26
CA LEU A 25 -7.14 4.98 6.00
C LEU A 25 -7.94 6.27 5.76
N ALA A 26 -7.23 7.38 5.58
CA ALA A 26 -7.82 8.69 5.29
C ALA A 26 -7.71 9.05 3.81
N SER A 27 -6.57 8.78 3.20
CA SER A 27 -6.35 8.92 1.75
C SER A 27 -5.29 7.96 1.26
N MET A 28 -5.38 7.58 -0.01
CA MET A 28 -4.38 6.81 -0.73
C MET A 28 -4.30 7.32 -2.17
N THR A 29 -3.10 7.64 -2.63
CA THR A 29 -2.80 7.97 -4.02
C THR A 29 -1.99 6.82 -4.61
N ILE A 30 -2.36 6.35 -5.79
CA ILE A 30 -1.70 5.24 -6.49
C ILE A 30 -1.20 5.73 -7.84
N ASP A 31 0.07 5.46 -8.11
CA ASP A 31 0.70 5.64 -9.41
C ASP A 31 0.86 4.27 -10.07
N TYR A 32 0.21 4.07 -11.23
CA TYR A 32 0.27 2.83 -11.99
C TYR A 32 1.38 2.92 -13.04
N ALA A 33 2.31 1.96 -13.01
CA ALA A 33 3.47 1.96 -13.90
C ALA A 33 3.30 1.04 -15.13
N GLY A 34 2.08 0.56 -15.40
CA GLY A 34 1.72 -0.25 -16.57
C GLY A 34 0.74 -1.37 -16.23
N GLU A 35 0.39 -2.19 -17.21
CA GLU A 35 -0.56 -3.29 -16.99
C GLU A 35 -0.01 -4.30 -15.98
N ALA A 36 -0.88 -4.72 -15.05
CA ALA A 36 -0.67 -5.91 -14.26
C ALA A 36 -0.99 -7.10 -15.15
N GLU A 37 -0.02 -7.55 -15.94
CA GLU A 37 -0.05 -8.95 -16.34
C GLU A 37 -0.12 -9.80 -15.06
N SER A 38 -0.88 -10.89 -15.12
CA SER A 38 -1.14 -11.82 -14.01
C SER A 38 0.17 -12.54 -13.61
N GLN A 39 1.05 -11.76 -12.98
CA GLN A 39 2.37 -12.13 -12.53
C GLN A 39 2.38 -12.07 -11.00
N THR A 40 3.16 -12.97 -10.39
CA THR A 40 3.40 -12.92 -8.94
C THR A 40 4.08 -11.59 -8.58
N LEU A 41 3.41 -10.77 -7.77
CA LEU A 41 3.93 -9.48 -7.32
C LEU A 41 4.64 -9.63 -5.98
N SER A 42 5.79 -8.97 -5.85
CA SER A 42 6.42 -8.71 -4.56
C SER A 42 5.91 -7.38 -4.00
N SER A 43 5.60 -7.35 -2.70
CA SER A 43 5.07 -6.16 -2.02
C SER A 43 6.05 -5.66 -0.97
N LYS A 44 6.22 -4.34 -0.89
CA LYS A 44 6.96 -3.67 0.18
C LYS A 44 6.16 -2.46 0.65
N ALA A 45 6.14 -2.20 1.96
CA ALA A 45 5.64 -0.95 2.50
C ALA A 45 6.45 -0.54 3.73
N TRP A 46 6.48 0.76 4.00
CA TRP A 46 7.16 1.34 5.15
C TRP A 46 6.47 2.63 5.61
N VAL A 47 6.68 2.98 6.88
CA VAL A 47 6.27 4.27 7.42
C VAL A 47 7.35 5.28 7.09
N GLU A 48 6.98 6.32 6.34
CA GLU A 48 7.86 7.45 6.04
C GLU A 48 7.90 8.42 7.23
N ARG A 49 6.74 8.65 7.85
CA ARG A 49 6.58 9.55 9.00
C ARG A 49 5.40 9.13 9.86
N ALA A 50 5.54 9.24 11.18
CA ALA A 50 4.42 9.11 12.11
C ALA A 50 4.35 10.32 13.06
N THR A 51 3.14 10.75 13.38
CA THR A 51 2.84 11.79 14.37
C THR A 51 1.88 11.22 15.42
N ARG A 52 1.46 12.06 16.38
CA ARG A 52 0.45 11.68 17.37
C ARG A 52 -0.87 11.21 16.73
N SER A 53 -1.29 11.82 15.63
CA SER A 53 -2.61 11.58 15.02
C SER A 53 -2.55 10.96 13.62
N LEU A 54 -1.40 10.99 12.94
CA LEU A 54 -1.27 10.56 11.55
C LEU A 54 -0.10 9.58 11.35
N VAL A 55 -0.26 8.67 10.40
CA VAL A 55 0.81 7.82 9.87
C VAL A 55 0.86 8.01 8.36
N PHE A 56 2.03 8.38 7.84
CA PHE A 56 2.32 8.50 6.42
C PHE A 56 3.10 7.27 6.01
N ALA A 57 2.53 6.47 5.11
CA ALA A 57 3.13 5.22 4.64
C ALA A 57 3.32 5.27 3.11
N GLN A 58 4.35 4.58 2.65
CA GLN A 58 4.63 4.34 1.24
C GLN A 58 4.57 2.84 0.97
N GLY A 59 4.19 2.48 -0.24
CA GLY A 59 4.08 1.09 -0.67
C GLY A 59 4.42 0.92 -2.13
N GLU A 60 5.00 -0.22 -2.47
CA GLU A 60 5.34 -0.60 -3.83
C GLU A 60 4.93 -2.05 -4.09
N LEU A 61 4.42 -2.29 -5.30
CA LEU A 61 4.28 -3.60 -5.90
C LEU A 61 5.24 -3.71 -7.08
N ARG A 62 6.05 -4.76 -7.10
CA ARG A 62 7.02 -5.03 -8.16
C ARG A 62 6.76 -6.39 -8.79
N ARG A 63 6.91 -6.45 -10.11
CA ARG A 63 6.87 -7.69 -10.90
C ARG A 63 8.08 -8.57 -10.58
N ALA A 64 8.08 -9.81 -11.06
CA ALA A 64 9.15 -10.77 -10.81
C ALA A 64 10.52 -10.32 -11.37
N ASP A 65 10.52 -9.49 -12.41
CA ASP A 65 11.70 -8.85 -13.00
C ASP A 65 12.19 -7.62 -12.20
N GLY A 66 11.51 -7.26 -11.11
CA GLY A 66 11.80 -6.09 -10.28
C GLY A 66 11.21 -4.78 -10.78
N ALA A 67 10.57 -4.77 -11.96
CA ALA A 67 9.91 -3.60 -12.51
C ALA A 67 8.71 -3.18 -11.64
N LEU A 68 8.49 -1.88 -11.50
CA LEU A 68 7.36 -1.35 -10.74
C LEU A 68 6.05 -1.69 -11.46
N ALA A 69 5.09 -2.26 -10.74
CA ALA A 69 3.71 -2.43 -11.20
C ALA A 69 2.85 -1.24 -10.75
N ALA A 70 2.96 -0.88 -9.47
CA ALA A 70 2.37 0.34 -8.91
C ALA A 70 3.09 0.76 -7.63
N SER A 71 3.04 2.05 -7.33
CA SER A 71 3.41 2.61 -6.04
C SER A 71 2.24 3.36 -5.43
N ALA A 72 2.23 3.48 -4.11
CA ALA A 72 1.23 4.27 -3.42
C ALA A 72 1.81 5.04 -2.24
N SER A 73 1.21 6.21 -2.01
CA SER A 73 1.34 6.97 -0.79
C SER A 73 0.00 6.96 -0.05
N ALA A 74 0.02 6.73 1.25
CA ALA A 74 -1.19 6.71 2.06
C ALA A 74 -1.02 7.48 3.37
N VAL A 75 -2.13 8.10 3.78
CA VAL A 75 -2.27 8.75 5.08
C VAL A 75 -3.29 7.97 5.88
N PHE A 76 -2.92 7.59 7.09
CA PHE A 76 -3.79 6.97 8.07
C PHE A 76 -3.99 7.90 9.25
N ARG A 77 -5.21 7.94 9.80
CA ARG A 77 -5.51 8.57 11.09
C ARG A 77 -5.43 7.52 12.19
N ARG A 78 -4.82 7.86 13.32
CA ARG A 78 -5.00 7.08 14.55
C ARG A 78 -6.36 7.42 15.12
N SER A 79 -7.12 6.42 15.54
CA SER A 79 -8.28 6.67 16.41
C SER A 79 -7.77 7.47 17.62
N GLY A 80 -8.36 8.64 17.87
CA GLY A 80 -8.12 9.29 19.16
C GLY A 80 -8.71 8.38 20.23
N ASP A 81 -7.91 8.08 21.26
CA ASP A 81 -8.44 7.55 22.52
C ASP A 81 -9.59 8.43 23.04
#